data_AF-A0A7C9LLV7-F1
#
_entry.id   AF-A0A7C9LLV7-F1
#
_cell.length_a   1.000
_cell.length_b   1.000
_cell.length_c   1.000
_cell.angle_alpha   90.00
_cell.angle_beta   90.00
_cell.angle_gamma   90.00
#
_symmetry.space_group_name_H-M   'P 1'
#
loop_
_entity.id
_entity.type
_entity.pdbx_description
1 polymer ?
#
loop_
_entity_poly.entity_id
_entity_poly.type
_entity_poly.pdbx_seq_one_letter_code
_entity_poly.pdbx_strand_id
1 'polypeptide(L)'
;MDRVLSGNAKTSLSLGQQARRVLLAAVVACLLLLPGVLTALVWTPVNFLVALGAIALTIASAVWLPQARWPFALLGAALVGIPPYPNWLWYDENGLVFRIGASLTDESPLRYLWLVLPALALFVVLHILVSTLRRVRE
;
A
#
# COMPACT_ATOMS: atom_id res chain seq x y z
N MET A 1 -8.67 37.29 28.90
CA MET A 1 -8.40 37.21 27.45
C MET A 1 -7.41 36.10 27.09
N ASP A 2 -6.41 35.78 27.93
CA ASP A 2 -5.36 34.79 27.60
C ASP A 2 -5.84 33.33 27.37
N ARG A 3 -6.94 32.90 27.98
CA ARG A 3 -7.50 31.56 27.74
C ARG A 3 -8.08 31.38 26.33
N VAL A 4 -8.55 32.45 25.69
CA VAL A 4 -9.12 32.39 24.33
C VAL A 4 -8.01 32.31 23.29
N LEU A 5 -6.90 33.02 23.52
CA LEU A 5 -5.74 33.01 22.62
C LEU A 5 -4.97 31.68 22.67
N SER A 6 -4.87 31.03 23.83
CA SER A 6 -4.20 29.72 23.94
C SER A 6 -5.00 28.56 23.33
N GLY A 7 -6.34 28.66 23.30
CA GLY A 7 -7.22 27.70 22.66
C GLY A 7 -7.05 27.67 21.14
N ASN A 8 -7.01 28.84 20.49
CA ASN A 8 -6.86 28.97 19.03
C ASN A 8 -5.48 28.52 18.51
N ALA A 9 -4.43 28.66 19.33
CA ALA A 9 -3.09 28.20 18.96
C ALA A 9 -2.98 26.65 18.97
N LYS A 10 -3.64 25.98 19.91
CA LYS A 10 -3.62 24.51 19.99
C LYS A 10 -4.42 23.85 18.86
N THR A 11 -5.56 24.42 18.50
CA THR A 11 -6.39 23.90 17.39
C THR A 11 -5.71 24.06 16.04
N SER A 12 -5.05 25.19 15.76
CA SER A 12 -4.34 25.39 14.49
C SER A 12 -3.11 24.49 14.32
N LEU A 13 -2.36 24.24 15.42
CA LEU A 13 -1.24 23.30 15.44
C LEU A 13 -1.70 21.85 15.14
N SER A 14 -2.87 21.46 15.65
CA SER A 14 -3.47 20.14 15.40
C SER A 14 -3.87 19.96 13.92
N LEU A 15 -4.53 20.96 13.32
CA LEU A 15 -4.96 20.91 11.92
C LEU A 15 -3.78 20.79 10.95
N GLY A 16 -2.70 21.55 11.18
CA GLY A 16 -1.49 21.47 10.35
C GLY A 16 -0.81 20.10 10.39
N GLN A 17 -0.80 19.44 11.56
CA GLN A 17 -0.25 18.09 11.70
C GLN A 17 -1.11 17.03 11.01
N GLN A 18 -2.45 17.15 11.09
CA GLN A 18 -3.36 16.25 10.40
C GLN A 18 -3.22 16.36 8.88
N ALA A 19 -3.19 17.58 8.34
CA ALA A 19 -3.02 17.81 6.91
C ALA A 19 -1.72 17.20 6.38
N ARG A 20 -0.61 17.35 7.12
CA ARG A 20 0.68 16.71 6.77
C ARG A 20 0.59 15.19 6.71
N ARG A 21 -0.11 14.56 7.67
CA ARG A 21 -0.27 13.10 7.69
C ARG A 21 -1.09 12.59 6.51
N VAL A 22 -2.16 13.29 6.16
CA VAL A 22 -2.98 12.96 4.98
C VAL A 22 -2.15 13.09 3.70
N LEU A 23 -1.39 14.17 3.56
CA LEU A 23 -0.49 14.35 2.42
C LEU A 23 0.56 13.25 2.33
N LEU A 24 1.20 12.88 3.45
CA LEU A 24 2.16 11.78 3.49
C LEU A 24 1.51 10.44 3.15
N ALA A 25 0.29 10.17 3.65
CA ALA A 25 -0.43 8.93 3.32
C ALA A 25 -0.75 8.86 1.82
N ALA A 26 -1.16 9.99 1.22
CA ALA A 26 -1.40 10.08 -0.22
C ALA A 26 -0.11 9.85 -1.02
N VAL A 27 1.01 10.47 -0.64
CA VAL A 27 2.32 10.25 -1.29
C VAL A 27 2.74 8.79 -1.19
N VAL A 28 2.62 8.16 -0.02
CA VAL A 28 2.95 6.74 0.18
C VAL A 28 2.05 5.84 -0.67
N ALA A 29 0.75 6.13 -0.76
CA ALA A 29 -0.16 5.39 -1.63
C ALA A 29 0.23 5.52 -3.11
N CYS A 30 0.59 6.73 -3.57
CA CYS A 30 1.09 6.93 -4.94
C CYS A 30 2.39 6.16 -5.21
N LEU A 31 3.32 6.13 -4.25
CA LEU A 31 4.56 5.35 -4.37
C LEU A 31 4.27 3.84 -4.44
N LEU A 32 3.31 3.34 -3.68
CA LEU A 32 2.87 1.94 -3.72
C LEU A 32 2.17 1.57 -5.04
N LEU A 33 1.53 2.54 -5.72
CA LEU A 33 0.93 2.32 -7.03
C LEU A 33 1.96 2.31 -8.17
N LEU A 34 3.12 2.94 -7.99
CA LEU A 34 4.11 3.10 -9.07
C LEU A 34 4.55 1.75 -9.69
N PRO A 35 4.89 0.70 -8.91
CA PRO A 35 5.19 -0.62 -9.48
C PRO A 35 3.99 -1.22 -10.24
N GLY A 36 2.77 -1.04 -9.72
CA GLY A 36 1.53 -1.51 -10.36
C GLY A 36 1.26 -0.81 -11.69
N VAL A 37 1.53 0.49 -11.80
CA VAL A 37 1.40 1.26 -13.04
C VAL A 37 2.46 0.83 -14.06
N LEU A 38 3.73 0.74 -13.66
CA LEU A 38 4.82 0.34 -14.56
C LEU A 38 4.59 -1.07 -15.13
N THR A 39 4.12 -2.00 -14.30
CA THR A 39 3.80 -3.36 -14.75
C THR A 39 2.53 -3.39 -15.61
N ALA A 40 1.52 -2.55 -15.32
CA ALA A 40 0.32 -2.45 -16.15
C ALA A 40 0.58 -1.89 -17.55
N LEU A 41 1.54 -0.97 -17.69
CA LEU A 41 1.94 -0.41 -18.98
C LEU A 41 2.63 -1.44 -19.88
N VAL A 42 3.41 -2.36 -19.28
CA VAL A 42 4.21 -3.33 -20.03
C VAL A 42 3.49 -4.66 -20.23
N TRP A 43 2.62 -5.04 -19.28
CA TRP A 43 2.03 -6.38 -19.22
C TRP A 43 0.49 -6.34 -19.19
N THR A 44 -0.13 -6.20 -18.02
CA THR A 44 -1.60 -6.25 -17.86
C THR A 44 -2.12 -5.29 -16.80
N PRO A 45 -3.33 -4.72 -16.99
CA PRO A 45 -3.95 -3.83 -16.01
C PRO A 45 -4.33 -4.52 -14.69
N VAL A 46 -4.30 -5.85 -14.62
CA VAL A 46 -4.61 -6.62 -13.41
C VAL A 46 -3.68 -6.27 -12.26
N ASN A 47 -2.39 -6.03 -12.53
CA ASN A 47 -1.41 -5.69 -11.49
C ASN A 47 -1.73 -4.36 -10.81
N PHE A 48 -2.26 -3.40 -11.57
CA PHE A 48 -2.73 -2.14 -11.03
C PHE A 48 -3.94 -2.35 -10.10
N LEU A 49 -4.90 -3.20 -10.50
CA LEU A 49 -6.06 -3.53 -9.67
C LEU A 49 -5.67 -4.26 -8.37
N VAL A 50 -4.69 -5.16 -8.43
CA VAL A 50 -4.15 -5.86 -7.25
C VAL A 50 -3.47 -4.88 -6.30
N ALA A 51 -2.62 -3.98 -6.81
CA ALA A 51 -1.97 -2.95 -6.01
C ALA A 51 -3.01 -2.02 -5.36
N LEU A 52 -4.02 -1.59 -6.11
CA LEU A 52 -5.11 -0.76 -5.60
C LEU A 52 -5.91 -1.48 -4.50
N GLY A 53 -6.22 -2.77 -4.71
CA GLY A 53 -6.90 -3.61 -3.72
C GLY A 53 -6.09 -3.79 -2.43
N ALA A 54 -4.78 -4.03 -2.55
CA ALA A 54 -3.88 -4.14 -1.41
C ALA A 54 -3.79 -2.83 -0.59
N ILE A 55 -3.75 -1.68 -1.27
CA ILE A 55 -3.77 -0.36 -0.63
C ILE A 55 -5.12 -0.14 0.08
N ALA A 56 -6.23 -0.39 -0.61
CA ALA A 56 -7.57 -0.22 -0.04
C ALA A 56 -7.77 -1.11 1.19
N LEU A 57 -7.34 -2.37 1.13
CA LEU A 57 -7.40 -3.32 2.26
C LEU A 57 -6.55 -2.85 3.43
N THR A 58 -5.34 -2.32 3.16
CA THR A 58 -4.46 -1.77 4.20
C THR A 58 -5.08 -0.55 4.88
N ILE A 59 -5.71 0.34 4.11
CA ILE A 59 -6.41 1.52 4.66
C ILE A 59 -7.59 1.06 5.52
N ALA A 60 -8.40 0.15 5.00
CA ALA A 60 -9.54 -0.43 5.72
C ALA A 60 -9.13 -1.10 7.03
N SER A 61 -8.05 -1.91 7.01
CA SER A 61 -7.52 -2.55 8.21
C SER A 61 -6.95 -1.54 9.20
N ALA A 62 -6.30 -0.48 8.74
CA ALA A 62 -5.79 0.57 9.63
C ALA A 62 -6.92 1.32 10.36
N VAL A 63 -8.09 1.42 9.73
CA VAL A 63 -9.29 2.00 10.34
C VAL A 63 -9.94 1.01 11.32
N TRP A 64 -10.19 -0.23 10.93
CA TRP A 64 -10.96 -1.17 11.76
C TRP A 64 -10.13 -1.99 12.75
N LEU A 65 -8.90 -2.37 12.39
CA LEU A 65 -8.02 -3.29 13.13
C LEU A 65 -6.59 -2.72 13.24
N PRO A 66 -6.38 -1.60 13.97
CA PRO A 66 -5.09 -0.91 14.02
C PRO A 66 -3.93 -1.75 14.58
N GLN A 67 -4.23 -2.85 15.29
CA GLN A 67 -3.24 -3.79 15.82
C GLN A 67 -2.69 -4.76 14.76
N ALA A 68 -3.42 -4.96 13.65
CA ALA A 68 -3.09 -5.94 12.61
C ALA A 68 -2.11 -5.41 11.53
N ARG A 69 -1.31 -4.39 11.85
CA ARG A 69 -0.42 -3.73 10.88
C ARG A 69 0.51 -4.68 10.14
N TRP A 70 1.04 -5.69 10.82
CA TRP A 70 2.03 -6.61 10.24
C TRP A 70 1.42 -7.60 9.24
N PRO A 71 0.33 -8.33 9.57
CA PRO A 71 -0.34 -9.19 8.59
C PRO A 71 -0.72 -8.49 7.29
N PHE A 72 -1.36 -7.31 7.37
CA PHE A 72 -1.81 -6.58 6.18
C PHE A 72 -0.65 -5.98 5.39
N ALA A 73 0.40 -5.50 6.07
CA ALA A 73 1.59 -5.01 5.36
C ALA A 73 2.37 -6.13 4.68
N LEU A 74 2.49 -7.32 5.30
CA LEU A 74 3.10 -8.49 4.68
C LEU A 74 2.29 -8.96 3.46
N LEU A 75 0.96 -9.04 3.59
CA LEU A 75 0.09 -9.40 2.49
C LEU A 75 0.19 -8.40 1.34
N GLY A 76 0.10 -7.09 1.62
CA GLY A 76 0.24 -6.06 0.61
C GLY A 76 1.62 -6.07 -0.07
N ALA A 77 2.69 -6.23 0.72
CA ALA A 77 4.04 -6.32 0.19
C ALA A 77 4.27 -7.57 -0.65
N ALA A 78 3.67 -8.70 -0.28
CA ALA A 78 3.70 -9.90 -1.11
C ALA A 78 2.95 -9.66 -2.42
N LEU A 79 1.74 -9.09 -2.38
CA LEU A 79 0.93 -8.82 -3.58
C LEU A 79 1.55 -7.80 -4.54
N VAL A 80 2.35 -6.85 -4.04
CA VAL A 80 2.99 -5.80 -4.87
C VAL A 80 4.43 -6.15 -5.23
N GLY A 81 5.19 -6.68 -4.27
CA GLY A 81 6.62 -6.91 -4.40
C GLY A 81 7.01 -8.29 -4.93
N ILE A 82 6.15 -9.29 -4.71
CA ILE A 82 6.23 -10.56 -5.42
C ILE A 82 5.24 -10.40 -6.56
N PRO A 83 5.66 -10.07 -7.78
CA PRO A 83 4.71 -9.88 -8.87
C PRO A 83 3.80 -11.11 -8.96
N PRO A 84 2.49 -11.01 -8.63
CA PRO A 84 1.56 -11.84 -9.36
C PRO A 84 1.71 -11.29 -10.77
N TYR A 85 2.06 -12.14 -11.74
CA TYR A 85 2.28 -11.73 -13.13
C TYR A 85 3.71 -11.25 -13.47
N PRO A 86 4.44 -11.98 -14.35
CA PRO A 86 3.87 -12.44 -15.63
C PRO A 86 3.33 -13.87 -15.65
N ASN A 87 3.46 -14.63 -14.58
CA ASN A 87 3.32 -16.09 -14.72
C ASN A 87 1.92 -16.66 -14.51
N TRP A 88 1.00 -16.01 -13.77
CA TRP A 88 -0.19 -16.69 -13.26
C TRP A 88 -1.43 -16.65 -14.14
N LEU A 89 -1.61 -15.68 -15.04
CA LEU A 89 -2.90 -15.43 -15.71
C LEU A 89 -2.73 -15.02 -17.19
N TRP A 90 -2.42 -15.97 -18.05
CA TRP A 90 -2.14 -15.69 -19.45
C TRP A 90 -3.44 -15.59 -20.25
N TYR A 91 -3.48 -14.70 -21.22
CA TYR A 91 -4.51 -14.74 -22.25
C TYR A 91 -3.94 -15.53 -23.44
N ASP A 92 -4.47 -16.73 -23.69
CA ASP A 92 -4.15 -17.52 -24.88
C ASP A 92 -5.31 -17.52 -25.87
N GLU A 93 -5.17 -18.26 -26.96
CA GLU A 93 -6.15 -18.38 -28.05
C GLU A 93 -7.53 -18.92 -27.57
N ASN A 94 -7.57 -19.56 -26.40
CA ASN A 94 -8.73 -20.17 -25.74
C ASN A 94 -9.24 -19.35 -24.54
N GLY A 95 -8.64 -18.19 -24.26
CA GLY A 95 -9.07 -17.26 -23.22
C GLY A 95 -8.12 -17.19 -22.02
N LEU A 96 -8.69 -17.01 -20.84
CA LEU A 96 -7.95 -16.66 -19.62
C LEU A 96 -7.48 -17.93 -18.89
N VAL A 97 -6.17 -18.20 -18.91
CA VAL A 97 -5.58 -19.43 -18.37
C VAL A 97 -4.73 -19.15 -17.12
N PHE A 98 -5.02 -19.89 -16.04
CA PHE A 98 -4.28 -19.78 -14.79
C PHE A 98 -3.05 -20.72 -14.77
N ARG A 99 -1.83 -20.19 -14.63
CA ARG A 99 -0.56 -20.97 -14.58
C ARG A 99 0.31 -20.60 -13.37
N ILE A 100 0.26 -21.37 -12.29
CA ILE A 100 1.23 -21.17 -11.20
C ILE A 100 2.60 -21.72 -11.63
N GLY A 101 3.61 -20.86 -11.75
CA GLY A 101 5.02 -21.31 -11.59
C GLY A 101 5.96 -21.34 -12.80
N ALA A 102 5.62 -20.80 -13.98
CA ALA A 102 6.46 -20.99 -15.17
C ALA A 102 7.79 -20.18 -15.25
N SER A 103 7.97 -19.07 -14.51
CA SER A 103 9.24 -18.31 -14.54
C SER A 103 9.92 -18.08 -13.18
N LEU A 104 9.46 -18.74 -12.11
CA LEU A 104 10.21 -18.79 -10.84
C LEU A 104 11.34 -19.83 -10.87
N THR A 105 11.41 -20.64 -11.92
CA THR A 105 12.36 -21.76 -12.05
C THR A 105 13.76 -21.32 -12.44
N ASP A 106 13.93 -20.17 -13.09
CA ASP A 106 15.26 -19.68 -13.55
C ASP A 106 15.82 -18.52 -12.71
N GLU A 107 15.02 -17.89 -11.85
CA GLU A 107 15.46 -16.73 -11.07
C GLU A 107 15.38 -16.96 -9.57
N SER A 108 16.46 -16.59 -8.86
CA SER A 108 16.53 -16.69 -7.40
C SER A 108 15.39 -15.89 -6.75
N PRO A 109 14.60 -16.50 -5.84
CA PRO A 109 13.55 -15.80 -5.09
C PRO A 109 14.06 -14.58 -4.32
N LEU A 110 15.35 -14.56 -3.97
CA LEU A 110 16.01 -13.44 -3.31
C LEU A 110 16.00 -12.17 -4.17
N ARG A 111 15.93 -12.31 -5.50
CA ARG A 111 15.83 -11.16 -6.41
C ARG A 111 14.53 -10.40 -6.20
N TYR A 112 13.49 -10.92 -5.56
CA TYR A 112 12.28 -10.11 -5.30
C TYR A 112 12.38 -9.28 -4.01
N LEU A 113 13.40 -9.52 -3.17
CA LEU A 113 13.54 -8.81 -1.90
C LEU A 113 13.72 -7.29 -2.07
N TRP A 114 14.35 -6.84 -3.16
CA TRP A 114 14.51 -5.40 -3.42
C TRP A 114 13.19 -4.69 -3.73
N LEU A 115 12.12 -5.41 -4.10
CA LEU A 115 10.77 -4.87 -4.26
C LEU A 115 9.93 -5.07 -3.00
N VAL A 116 10.01 -6.27 -2.41
CA VAL A 116 9.21 -6.65 -1.23
C VAL A 116 9.57 -5.81 -0.01
N LEU A 117 10.86 -5.56 0.26
CA LEU A 117 11.28 -4.84 1.46
C LEU A 117 10.84 -3.36 1.44
N PRO A 118 11.03 -2.59 0.36
CA PRO A 118 10.48 -1.24 0.26
C PRO A 118 8.95 -1.21 0.29
N ALA A 119 8.28 -2.14 -0.40
CA ALA A 119 6.82 -2.23 -0.37
C ALA A 119 6.32 -2.48 1.06
N LEU A 120 6.93 -3.40 1.80
CA LEU A 120 6.62 -3.68 3.20
C LEU A 120 6.76 -2.44 4.07
N ALA A 121 7.88 -1.72 3.94
CA ALA A 121 8.09 -0.48 4.68
C ALA A 121 7.00 0.55 4.38
N LEU A 122 6.65 0.74 3.11
CA LEU A 122 5.60 1.67 2.68
C LEU A 122 4.21 1.27 3.19
N PHE A 123 3.85 -0.02 3.15
CA PHE A 123 2.58 -0.51 3.70
C PHE A 123 2.49 -0.31 5.22
N VAL A 124 3.58 -0.57 5.96
CA VAL A 124 3.64 -0.30 7.41
C VAL A 124 3.47 1.20 7.68
N VAL A 125 4.16 2.07 6.93
CA VAL A 125 4.05 3.53 7.07
C VAL A 125 2.63 3.99 6.78
N LEU A 126 2.01 3.53 5.68
CA LEU A 126 0.63 3.84 5.33
C LEU A 126 -0.33 3.46 6.46
N HIS A 127 -0.18 2.25 7.00
CA HIS A 127 -1.03 1.75 8.07
C HIS A 127 -0.87 2.58 9.36
N ILE A 128 0.36 2.98 9.72
CA ILE A 128 0.62 3.85 10.87
C ILE A 128 -0.01 5.23 10.66
N LEU A 129 0.19 5.85 9.49
CA LEU A 129 -0.37 7.16 9.19
C LEU A 129 -1.90 7.16 9.30
N VAL A 130 -2.58 6.17 8.72
CA VAL A 130 -4.04 6.06 8.77
C VAL A 130 -4.55 5.75 10.19
N SER A 131 -3.94 4.80 10.89
CA SER A 131 -4.37 4.44 12.25
C SER A 131 -4.17 5.58 13.26
N THR A 132 -3.15 6.43 13.08
CA THR A 132 -2.95 7.62 13.92
C THR A 132 -3.94 8.73 13.63
N LEU A 133 -4.47 8.85 12.41
CA LEU A 133 -5.54 9.80 12.09
C LEU A 133 -6.85 9.45 12.82
N ARG A 134 -7.18 8.16 12.92
CA ARG A 134 -8.36 7.68 13.66
C ARG A 134 -8.29 8.07 15.14
N ARG A 135 -7.14 7.86 15.79
CA ARG A 135 -6.96 8.15 17.23
C ARG A 135 -7.11 9.63 17.61
N VAL A 136 -6.96 10.55 16.66
CA VAL A 136 -7.13 12.00 16.90
C VAL A 136 -8.60 12.42 16.80
N ARG A 137 -9.44 11.60 16.18
CA ARG A 137 -10.86 11.86 16.00
C ARG A 137 -11.72 11.36 17.16
N GLU A 138 -11.23 10.36 17.89
CA GLU A 138 -11.82 9.82 19.13
C GLU A 138 -11.41 10.69 20.34
#